data_AF-A0A507CWE6-F1
#
_entry.id   AF-A0A507CWE6-F1
#
_cell.length_a   1.000
_cell.length_b   1.000
_cell.length_c   1.000
_cell.angle_alpha   90.00
_cell.angle_beta   90.00
_cell.angle_gamma   90.00
#
_symmetry.space_group_name_H-M   'P 1'
#
loop_
_entity.id
_entity.type
_entity.pdbx_description
1 polymer ?
#
loop_
_entity_poly.entity_id
_entity_poly.type
_entity_poly.pdbx_seq_one_letter_code
_entity_poly.pdbx_strand_id
1 'polypeptide(L)'
;MAADKDPKRDPTRPSKQPALRADRIMLYASAQSSLVFAIDATSNSLVVAVFNSPSPEISRSSILHESSSAILSFFSHTKVSPNRLIYATAGIMFQPASPKPFGGSKVNPGYVSYNGTDAASLLHFAVSASFKWYWACRGRDAIDFLASSVNKARRLHFAGNVDILNELMLKGMQKAGHIVWNKAAIIPVALRHWPEEDPNFVASGVLFTPRRRGRMFE
;
A
#
# COMPACT_ATOMS: atom_id res chain seq x y z
N MET A 1 72.15 49.07 -16.30
CA MET A 1 71.43 49.39 -15.05
C MET A 1 70.08 48.73 -15.10
N ALA A 2 69.80 47.84 -14.12
CA ALA A 2 68.51 47.47 -13.52
C ALA A 2 67.28 47.23 -14.44
N ALA A 3 66.44 46.23 -14.26
CA ALA A 3 66.40 45.09 -13.36
C ALA A 3 65.29 44.16 -13.89
N ASP A 4 65.59 42.87 -13.79
CA ASP A 4 64.68 41.74 -13.81
C ASP A 4 63.43 41.98 -12.93
N LYS A 5 62.25 41.57 -13.41
CA LYS A 5 61.02 41.42 -12.60
C LYS A 5 59.93 40.66 -13.39
N ASP A 6 60.02 39.34 -13.34
CA ASP A 6 58.85 38.46 -13.33
C ASP A 6 57.90 38.84 -12.17
N PRO A 7 56.59 38.61 -12.33
CA PRO A 7 55.86 38.05 -11.20
C PRO A 7 54.82 36.97 -11.55
N LYS A 8 54.94 35.90 -10.74
CA LYS A 8 53.89 35.10 -10.10
C LYS A 8 53.09 34.10 -10.96
N ARG A 9 53.63 32.87 -10.95
CA ARG A 9 52.85 31.62 -10.97
C ARG A 9 52.00 31.51 -9.70
N ASP A 10 50.70 31.33 -9.88
CA ASP A 10 49.78 30.87 -8.82
C ASP A 10 50.03 29.38 -8.51
N PRO A 11 50.12 28.99 -7.22
CA PRO A 11 50.22 27.59 -6.84
C PRO A 11 48.82 26.97 -6.67
N THR A 12 48.75 25.67 -7.00
CA THR A 12 47.81 24.68 -6.44
C THR A 12 46.33 24.79 -6.80
N ARG A 13 45.98 24.30 -8.00
CA ARG A 13 44.70 23.59 -8.20
C ARG A 13 44.78 22.26 -7.42
N PRO A 14 43.85 21.95 -6.50
CA PRO A 14 43.77 20.60 -5.96
C PRO A 14 43.42 19.63 -7.09
N SER A 15 44.24 18.60 -7.23
CA SER A 15 43.98 17.48 -8.13
C SER A 15 42.61 16.90 -7.77
N LYS A 16 41.68 16.90 -8.73
CA LYS A 16 40.46 16.10 -8.62
C LYS A 16 40.91 14.65 -8.59
N GLN A 17 41.02 14.10 -7.38
CA GLN A 17 41.10 12.65 -7.21
C GLN A 17 39.89 12.05 -7.94
N PRO A 18 40.08 11.08 -8.85
CA PRO A 18 38.96 10.32 -9.34
C PRO A 18 38.35 9.61 -8.14
N ALA A 19 37.11 9.99 -7.79
CA ALA A 19 36.35 9.33 -6.75
C ALA A 19 36.35 7.82 -7.06
N LEU A 20 36.91 7.07 -6.13
CA LEU A 20 37.07 5.63 -6.20
C LEU A 20 35.77 4.97 -6.67
N ARG A 21 35.85 4.29 -7.81
CA ARG A 21 34.88 3.26 -8.19
C ARG A 21 34.79 2.25 -7.05
N ALA A 22 33.59 2.08 -6.54
CA ALA A 22 33.21 0.90 -5.77
C ALA A 22 31.75 0.58 -6.08
N ASP A 23 31.47 0.17 -7.32
CA ASP A 23 30.37 -0.75 -7.60
C ASP A 23 30.69 -2.07 -6.87
N ARG A 24 30.49 -2.08 -5.55
CA ARG A 24 30.52 -3.30 -4.75
C ARG A 24 29.31 -4.11 -5.14
N ILE A 25 29.54 -5.16 -5.94
CA ILE A 25 28.60 -6.27 -6.07
C ILE A 25 28.49 -6.88 -4.67
N MET A 26 27.43 -6.52 -3.93
CA MET A 26 27.11 -7.19 -2.67
C MET A 26 26.58 -8.58 -2.99
N LEU A 27 27.49 -9.56 -3.00
CA LEU A 27 27.13 -10.97 -2.98
C LEU A 27 26.57 -11.28 -1.60
N TYR A 28 25.24 -11.28 -1.49
CA TYR A 28 24.60 -11.69 -0.27
C TYR A 28 24.73 -13.21 -0.10
N ALA A 29 25.45 -13.63 0.93
CA ALA A 29 25.78 -15.03 1.19
C ALA A 29 24.59 -15.87 1.71
N SER A 30 23.53 -15.25 2.25
CA SER A 30 22.37 -15.97 2.79
C SER A 30 21.21 -16.09 1.80
N ALA A 31 20.57 -17.27 1.77
CA ALA A 31 19.29 -17.45 1.12
C ALA A 31 18.22 -16.57 1.80
N GLN A 32 17.34 -15.96 1.02
CA GLN A 32 16.21 -15.21 1.56
C GLN A 32 15.18 -16.18 2.13
N SER A 33 14.61 -15.85 3.29
CA SER A 33 13.52 -16.62 3.88
C SER A 33 12.30 -16.62 2.97
N SER A 34 11.64 -17.77 2.82
CA SER A 34 10.32 -17.83 2.19
C SER A 34 9.29 -17.19 3.11
N LEU A 35 8.70 -16.07 2.68
CA LEU A 35 7.68 -15.36 3.44
C LEU A 35 6.30 -15.65 2.85
N VAL A 36 5.27 -15.65 3.69
CA VAL A 36 3.85 -15.77 3.29
C VAL A 36 2.99 -14.84 4.15
N PHE A 37 1.83 -14.45 3.64
CA PHE A 37 0.81 -13.86 4.52
C PHE A 37 0.06 -14.96 5.29
N ALA A 38 -0.19 -14.70 6.56
CA ALA A 38 -0.96 -15.57 7.44
C ALA A 38 -1.89 -14.73 8.32
N ILE A 39 -3.02 -15.31 8.72
CA ILE A 39 -3.92 -14.69 9.68
C ILE A 39 -3.43 -15.05 11.08
N ASP A 40 -3.07 -14.05 11.86
CA ASP A 40 -2.79 -14.23 13.28
C ASP A 40 -4.12 -14.19 14.06
N ALA A 41 -4.48 -15.32 14.66
CA ALA A 41 -5.71 -15.47 15.42
C ALA A 41 -5.72 -14.62 16.69
N THR A 42 -4.56 -14.33 17.29
CA THR A 42 -4.47 -13.57 18.54
C THR A 42 -4.74 -12.09 18.32
N SER A 43 -4.12 -11.50 17.29
CA SER A 43 -4.34 -10.10 16.94
C SER A 43 -5.49 -9.87 15.96
N ASN A 44 -6.10 -10.93 15.44
CA ASN A 44 -7.10 -10.90 14.36
C ASN A 44 -6.61 -10.03 13.18
N SER A 45 -5.32 -10.17 12.83
CA SER A 45 -4.65 -9.35 11.82
C SER A 45 -3.92 -10.21 10.80
N LEU A 46 -3.71 -9.66 9.61
CA LEU A 46 -2.86 -10.27 8.61
C LEU A 46 -1.39 -9.95 8.93
N VAL A 47 -0.57 -10.98 9.09
CA VAL A 47 0.86 -10.86 9.41
C VAL A 47 1.71 -11.49 8.32
N VAL A 48 2.98 -11.09 8.28
CA VAL A 48 4.00 -11.69 7.41
C VAL A 48 4.75 -12.74 8.22
N ALA A 49 4.60 -14.01 7.86
CA ALA A 49 5.21 -15.14 8.54
C ALA A 49 6.30 -15.77 7.66
N VAL A 50 7.27 -16.42 8.32
CA VAL A 50 8.21 -17.31 7.64
C VAL A 50 7.49 -18.62 7.35
N PHE A 51 7.59 -19.09 6.12
CA PHE A 51 7.03 -20.37 5.71
C PHE A 51 7.89 -21.51 6.27
N ASN A 52 7.45 -22.06 7.41
CA ASN A 52 8.11 -23.16 8.10
C ASN A 52 7.43 -24.47 7.70
N SER A 53 7.76 -25.02 6.53
CA SER A 53 7.33 -26.36 6.14
C SER A 53 8.51 -27.33 6.16
N PRO A 54 8.35 -28.56 6.67
CA PRO A 54 9.39 -29.60 6.65
C PRO A 54 9.62 -30.22 5.26
N SER A 55 8.91 -29.75 4.23
CA SER A 55 8.83 -30.27 2.85
C SER A 55 9.61 -29.36 1.88
N PRO A 56 9.96 -29.79 0.63
CA PRO A 56 10.95 -29.10 -0.19
C PRO A 56 10.47 -27.69 -0.59
N GLU A 57 11.46 -26.85 -0.92
CA GLU A 57 11.32 -25.43 -1.25
C GLU A 57 9.97 -25.06 -1.89
N ILE A 58 9.17 -24.27 -1.17
CA ILE A 58 7.90 -23.77 -1.70
C ILE A 58 8.16 -22.92 -2.95
N SER A 59 7.45 -23.26 -4.04
CA SER A 59 7.58 -22.51 -5.29
C SER A 59 7.12 -21.06 -5.11
N ARG A 60 7.71 -20.12 -5.87
CA ARG A 60 7.28 -18.72 -5.89
C ARG A 60 5.79 -18.59 -6.23
N SER A 61 5.28 -19.39 -7.16
CA SER A 61 3.86 -19.44 -7.50
C SER A 61 2.98 -19.85 -6.32
N SER A 62 3.42 -20.84 -5.54
CA SER A 62 2.73 -21.28 -4.33
C SER A 62 2.71 -20.17 -3.28
N ILE A 63 3.83 -19.47 -3.05
CA ILE A 63 3.88 -18.32 -2.13
C ILE A 63 2.84 -17.26 -2.52
N LEU A 64 2.77 -16.90 -3.80
CA LEU A 64 1.83 -15.90 -4.30
C LEU A 64 0.37 -16.34 -4.15
N HIS A 65 0.08 -17.61 -4.44
CA HIS A 65 -1.24 -18.21 -4.29
C HIS A 65 -1.69 -18.21 -2.83
N GLU A 66 -0.88 -18.77 -1.92
CA GLU A 66 -1.18 -18.83 -0.49
C GLU A 66 -1.37 -17.43 0.10
N SER A 67 -0.49 -16.49 -0.26
CA SER A 67 -0.57 -15.11 0.19
C SER A 67 -1.83 -14.39 -0.28
N SER A 68 -2.25 -14.64 -1.52
CA SER A 68 -3.50 -14.07 -2.06
C SER A 68 -4.73 -14.70 -1.39
N SER A 69 -4.71 -16.01 -1.18
CA SER A 69 -5.76 -16.77 -0.49
C SER A 69 -5.93 -16.30 0.96
N ALA A 70 -4.81 -16.09 1.68
CA ALA A 70 -4.84 -15.56 3.04
C ALA A 70 -5.51 -14.18 3.13
N ILE A 71 -5.23 -13.26 2.19
CA ILE A 71 -5.89 -11.96 2.14
C ILE A 71 -7.39 -12.11 1.85
N LEU A 72 -7.77 -12.95 0.89
CA LEU A 72 -9.18 -13.19 0.57
C LEU A 72 -9.95 -13.79 1.74
N SER A 73 -9.37 -14.79 2.40
CA SER A 73 -9.93 -15.40 3.61
C SER A 73 -10.05 -14.38 4.75
N PHE A 74 -9.06 -13.50 4.91
CA PHE A 74 -9.09 -12.43 5.90
C PHE A 74 -10.24 -11.45 5.65
N PHE A 75 -10.52 -11.11 4.39
CA PHE A 75 -11.64 -10.26 3.99
C PHE A 75 -13.00 -10.97 4.00
N SER A 76 -13.06 -12.29 3.79
CA SER A 76 -14.33 -13.04 3.84
C SER A 76 -14.95 -13.08 5.23
N HIS A 77 -14.19 -12.77 6.29
CA HIS A 77 -14.72 -12.58 7.65
C HIS A 77 -15.39 -11.21 7.86
N THR A 78 -15.98 -10.63 6.82
CA THR A 78 -16.72 -9.37 6.86
C THR A 78 -18.04 -9.52 6.10
N LYS A 79 -19.04 -8.69 6.42
CA LYS A 79 -20.34 -8.65 5.75
C LYS A 79 -20.33 -7.96 4.38
N VAL A 80 -19.18 -7.41 3.96
CA VAL A 80 -19.03 -6.75 2.66
C VAL A 80 -18.28 -7.63 1.67
N SER A 81 -18.44 -7.36 0.37
CA SER A 81 -17.65 -8.03 -0.66
C SER A 81 -16.14 -7.83 -0.42
N PRO A 82 -15.31 -8.88 -0.51
CA PRO A 82 -13.84 -8.75 -0.47
C PRO A 82 -13.32 -7.74 -1.49
N ASN A 83 -13.98 -7.61 -2.65
CA ASN A 83 -13.61 -6.65 -3.69
C ASN A 83 -13.64 -5.19 -3.20
N ARG A 84 -14.59 -4.84 -2.31
CA ARG A 84 -14.65 -3.51 -1.70
C ARG A 84 -13.37 -3.22 -0.91
N LEU A 85 -12.92 -4.20 -0.10
CA LEU A 85 -11.73 -4.06 0.74
C LEU A 85 -10.44 -4.12 -0.09
N ILE A 86 -10.42 -4.88 -1.20
CA ILE A 86 -9.30 -4.86 -2.16
C ILE A 86 -9.14 -3.46 -2.76
N TYR A 87 -10.23 -2.85 -3.26
CA TYR A 87 -10.17 -1.49 -3.79
C TYR A 87 -9.77 -0.46 -2.72
N ALA A 88 -10.31 -0.56 -1.50
CA ALA A 88 -9.90 0.31 -0.41
C ALA A 88 -8.40 0.16 -0.08
N THR A 89 -7.89 -1.08 -0.09
CA THR A 89 -6.47 -1.39 0.08
C THR A 89 -5.63 -0.71 -1.00
N ALA A 90 -6.04 -0.83 -2.28
CA ALA A 90 -5.38 -0.14 -3.37
C ALA A 90 -5.42 1.38 -3.22
N GLY A 91 -6.51 1.97 -2.75
CA GLY A 91 -6.61 3.42 -2.47
C GLY A 91 -5.65 3.90 -1.37
N ILE A 92 -5.33 3.03 -0.41
CA ILE A 92 -4.28 3.29 0.60
C ILE A 92 -2.90 3.17 -0.04
N MET A 93 -2.66 2.12 -0.82
CA MET A 93 -1.34 1.79 -1.33
C MET A 93 -0.90 2.63 -2.52
N PHE A 94 -1.82 3.06 -3.40
CA PHE A 94 -1.49 3.65 -4.70
C PHE A 94 -1.37 5.17 -4.59
N GLN A 95 -0.42 5.60 -3.76
CA GLN A 95 -0.12 6.99 -3.47
C GLN A 95 1.34 7.30 -3.78
N PRO A 96 1.70 8.52 -4.21
CA PRO A 96 3.09 8.88 -4.50
C PRO A 96 4.05 8.62 -3.34
N ALA A 97 3.59 8.80 -2.10
CA ALA A 97 4.37 8.64 -0.88
C ALA A 97 4.55 7.17 -0.44
N SER A 98 3.86 6.22 -1.09
CA SER A 98 3.98 4.80 -0.76
C SER A 98 5.38 4.26 -1.07
N PRO A 99 5.83 3.19 -0.41
CA PRO A 99 7.07 2.51 -0.78
C PRO A 99 6.98 1.94 -2.20
N LYS A 100 8.13 1.76 -2.83
CA LYS A 100 8.23 0.95 -4.05
C LYS A 100 7.76 -0.47 -3.73
N PRO A 101 7.08 -1.17 -4.67
CA PRO A 101 6.83 -0.77 -6.05
C PRO A 101 5.49 -0.03 -6.24
N PHE A 102 4.84 0.47 -5.20
CA PHE A 102 3.49 1.07 -5.30
C PHE A 102 3.53 2.58 -5.48
N GLY A 103 4.40 3.26 -4.75
CA GLY A 103 4.59 4.70 -4.90
C GLY A 103 5.51 5.07 -6.05
N GLY A 104 5.88 6.35 -6.11
CA GLY A 104 6.65 6.90 -7.22
C GLY A 104 6.31 8.35 -7.48
N SER A 105 6.83 8.90 -8.58
CA SER A 105 6.49 10.26 -8.98
C SER A 105 5.01 10.34 -9.36
N LYS A 106 4.43 11.54 -9.32
CA LYS A 106 3.04 11.74 -9.77
C LYS A 106 2.83 11.37 -11.24
N VAL A 107 3.89 11.47 -12.04
CA VAL A 107 3.89 11.23 -13.50
C VAL A 107 4.16 9.77 -13.86
N ASN A 108 4.85 9.03 -13.00
CA ASN A 108 5.11 7.60 -13.18
C ASN A 108 5.00 6.85 -11.85
N PRO A 109 3.78 6.72 -11.30
CA PRO A 109 3.56 5.96 -10.08
C PRO A 109 3.80 4.46 -10.31
N GLY A 110 4.25 3.73 -9.29
CA GLY A 110 4.63 2.33 -9.45
C GLY A 110 3.50 1.38 -9.88
N TYR A 111 2.24 1.73 -9.60
CA TYR A 111 1.06 1.00 -10.09
C TYR A 111 0.71 1.24 -11.56
N VAL A 112 1.45 2.07 -12.32
CA VAL A 112 1.21 2.23 -13.78
C VAL A 112 1.41 0.91 -14.54
N SER A 113 2.21 0.00 -14.01
CA SER A 113 2.43 -1.34 -14.61
C SER A 113 1.21 -2.27 -14.50
N TYR A 114 0.19 -1.89 -13.73
CA TYR A 114 -1.06 -2.65 -13.62
C TYR A 114 -1.96 -2.44 -14.84
N ASN A 115 -2.44 -3.53 -15.43
CA ASN A 115 -3.32 -3.55 -16.60
C ASN A 115 -4.51 -4.52 -16.45
N GLY A 116 -4.78 -4.99 -15.23
CA GLY A 116 -5.93 -5.84 -14.95
C GLY A 116 -7.25 -5.06 -15.05
N THR A 117 -8.36 -5.79 -15.08
CA THR A 117 -9.71 -5.21 -15.27
C THR A 117 -10.66 -5.47 -14.11
N ASP A 118 -10.20 -6.21 -13.09
CA ASP A 118 -11.04 -6.63 -11.97
C ASP A 118 -10.28 -6.60 -10.63
N ALA A 119 -11.02 -6.74 -9.52
CA ALA A 119 -10.43 -6.70 -8.19
C ALA A 119 -9.48 -7.88 -7.92
N ALA A 120 -9.72 -9.06 -8.52
CA ALA A 120 -8.90 -10.24 -8.31
C ALA A 120 -7.50 -10.07 -8.92
N SER A 121 -7.43 -9.57 -10.15
CA SER A 121 -6.18 -9.21 -10.83
C SER A 121 -5.45 -8.08 -10.12
N LEU A 122 -6.17 -7.11 -9.53
CA LEU A 122 -5.59 -6.06 -8.69
C LEU A 122 -4.94 -6.61 -7.42
N LEU A 123 -5.59 -7.55 -6.72
CA LEU A 123 -5.01 -8.22 -5.57
C LEU A 123 -3.76 -9.03 -5.97
N HIS A 124 -3.85 -9.82 -7.04
CA HIS A 124 -2.73 -10.59 -7.55
C HIS A 124 -1.55 -9.68 -7.95
N PHE A 125 -1.81 -8.53 -8.56
CA PHE A 125 -0.78 -7.53 -8.84
C PHE A 125 -0.13 -7.01 -7.55
N ALA A 126 -0.92 -6.62 -6.54
CA ALA A 126 -0.38 -6.11 -5.28
C ALA A 126 0.53 -7.14 -4.59
N VAL A 127 0.06 -8.39 -4.48
CA VAL A 127 0.84 -9.49 -3.89
C VAL A 127 2.10 -9.76 -4.72
N SER A 128 1.95 -9.98 -6.03
CA SER A 128 3.09 -10.30 -6.89
C SER A 128 4.12 -9.19 -6.97
N ALA A 129 3.71 -7.92 -6.99
CA ALA A 129 4.62 -6.79 -6.96
C ALA A 129 5.39 -6.70 -5.64
N SER A 130 4.73 -6.86 -4.48
CA SER A 130 5.39 -6.90 -3.17
C SER A 130 6.45 -8.00 -3.10
N PHE A 131 6.11 -9.22 -3.53
CA PHE A 131 7.03 -10.35 -3.47
C PHE A 131 8.16 -10.27 -4.49
N LYS A 132 7.88 -9.80 -5.73
CA LYS A 132 8.94 -9.51 -6.71
C LYS A 132 9.93 -8.50 -6.17
N TRP A 133 9.45 -7.44 -5.50
CA TRP A 133 10.30 -6.43 -4.88
C TRP A 133 11.14 -7.02 -3.75
N TYR A 134 10.54 -7.84 -2.89
CA TYR A 134 11.27 -8.56 -1.85
C TYR A 134 12.38 -9.45 -2.41
N TRP A 135 12.07 -10.25 -3.43
CA TRP A 135 13.07 -11.13 -4.05
C TRP A 135 14.19 -10.36 -4.74
N ALA A 136 13.86 -9.28 -5.45
CA ALA A 136 14.84 -8.48 -6.19
C ALA A 136 15.71 -7.61 -5.29
N CYS A 137 15.12 -6.95 -4.29
CA CYS A 137 15.79 -5.92 -3.48
C CYS A 137 16.15 -6.36 -2.07
N ARG A 138 15.80 -7.59 -1.67
CA ARG A 138 16.02 -8.16 -0.32
C ARG A 138 15.32 -7.39 0.82
N GLY A 139 14.39 -6.49 0.50
CA GLY A 139 13.70 -5.63 1.47
C GLY A 139 12.25 -6.06 1.68
N ARG A 140 11.77 -6.06 2.93
CA ARG A 140 10.41 -6.48 3.28
C ARG A 140 9.36 -5.37 3.23
N ASP A 141 9.78 -4.12 3.08
CA ASP A 141 8.92 -2.94 3.19
C ASP A 141 7.66 -3.02 2.35
N ALA A 142 7.75 -3.53 1.11
CA ALA A 142 6.59 -3.66 0.22
C ALA A 142 5.59 -4.73 0.70
N ILE A 143 6.07 -5.83 1.29
CA ILE A 143 5.23 -6.90 1.84
C ILE A 143 4.57 -6.42 3.12
N ASP A 144 5.36 -5.83 4.04
CA ASP A 144 4.86 -5.34 5.32
C ASP A 144 3.87 -4.17 5.11
N PHE A 145 4.10 -3.31 4.11
CA PHE A 145 3.18 -2.25 3.73
C PHE A 145 1.86 -2.76 3.16
N LEU A 146 1.89 -3.81 2.34
CA LEU A 146 0.68 -4.48 1.85
C LEU A 146 -0.12 -5.06 3.03
N ALA A 147 0.52 -5.80 3.95
CA ALA A 147 -0.14 -6.32 5.14
C ALA A 147 -0.79 -5.21 5.98
N SER A 148 -0.05 -4.13 6.24
CA SER A 148 -0.53 -2.98 7.00
C SER A 148 -1.73 -2.30 6.32
N SER A 149 -1.70 -2.19 4.99
CA SER A 149 -2.78 -1.59 4.19
C SER A 149 -4.04 -2.45 4.22
N VAL A 150 -3.91 -3.78 4.08
CA VAL A 150 -5.00 -4.75 4.21
C VAL A 150 -5.65 -4.66 5.60
N ASN A 151 -4.83 -4.68 6.65
CA ASN A 151 -5.30 -4.52 8.03
C ASN A 151 -6.00 -3.18 8.24
N LYS A 152 -5.45 -2.08 7.69
CA LYS A 152 -6.05 -0.75 7.79
C LYS A 152 -7.41 -0.68 7.09
N ALA A 153 -7.55 -1.24 5.89
CA ALA A 153 -8.82 -1.30 5.18
C ALA A 153 -9.89 -2.05 6.00
N ARG A 154 -9.54 -3.22 6.56
CA ARG A 154 -10.45 -3.99 7.41
C ARG A 154 -10.81 -3.24 8.70
N ARG A 155 -9.85 -2.62 9.38
CA ARG A 155 -10.13 -1.80 10.59
C ARG A 155 -11.06 -0.63 10.31
N LEU A 156 -10.88 0.08 9.18
CA LEU A 156 -11.77 1.17 8.79
C LEU A 156 -13.21 0.69 8.57
N HIS A 157 -13.37 -0.52 8.04
CA HIS A 157 -14.67 -1.16 7.88
C HIS A 157 -15.33 -1.46 9.22
N PHE A 158 -14.63 -2.11 10.15
CA PHE A 158 -15.15 -2.39 11.49
C PHE A 158 -15.41 -1.12 12.32
N ALA A 159 -14.64 -0.06 12.11
CA ALA A 159 -14.85 1.23 12.78
C ALA A 159 -16.09 2.00 12.26
N GLY A 160 -16.82 1.48 11.27
CA GLY A 160 -18.01 2.11 10.71
C GLY A 160 -17.74 3.42 9.96
N ASN A 161 -16.49 3.69 9.57
CA ASN A 161 -16.14 4.94 8.88
C ASN A 161 -16.40 4.84 7.36
N VAL A 162 -17.69 4.84 7.02
CA VAL A 162 -18.19 4.56 5.67
C VAL A 162 -17.66 5.55 4.64
N ASP A 163 -17.57 6.83 4.99
CA ASP A 163 -17.13 7.89 4.07
C ASP A 163 -15.67 7.72 3.68
N ILE A 164 -14.78 7.52 4.66
CA ILE A 164 -13.36 7.26 4.39
C ILE A 164 -13.20 5.97 3.57
N LEU A 165 -13.96 4.92 3.90
CA LEU A 165 -13.86 3.66 3.17
C LEU A 165 -14.36 3.80 1.73
N ASN A 166 -15.44 4.54 1.49
CA ASN A 166 -15.94 4.86 0.14
C ASN A 166 -14.92 5.67 -0.65
N GLU A 167 -14.32 6.69 -0.03
CA GLU A 167 -13.30 7.51 -0.67
C GLU A 167 -12.09 6.66 -1.08
N LEU A 168 -11.57 5.83 -0.17
CA LEU A 168 -10.44 4.94 -0.45
C LEU A 168 -10.77 3.92 -1.53
N MET A 169 -11.95 3.31 -1.47
CA MET A 169 -12.41 2.36 -2.48
C MET A 169 -12.48 3.02 -3.87
N LEU A 170 -13.13 4.18 -3.98
CA LEU A 170 -13.25 4.91 -5.25
C LEU A 170 -11.88 5.35 -5.77
N LYS A 171 -10.99 5.83 -4.89
CA LYS A 171 -9.59 6.13 -5.24
C LYS A 171 -8.88 4.90 -5.78
N GLY A 172 -9.03 3.74 -5.12
CA GLY A 172 -8.44 2.49 -5.59
C GLY A 172 -8.94 2.09 -6.98
N MET A 173 -10.25 2.17 -7.23
CA MET A 173 -10.84 1.90 -8.54
C MET A 173 -10.33 2.87 -9.61
N GLN A 174 -10.20 4.16 -9.30
CA GLN A 174 -9.63 5.17 -10.20
C GLN A 174 -8.16 4.87 -10.52
N LYS A 175 -7.36 4.54 -9.50
CA LYS A 175 -5.93 4.24 -9.66
C LYS A 175 -5.67 2.93 -10.41
N ALA A 176 -6.58 1.97 -10.28
CA ALA A 176 -6.58 0.75 -11.08
C ALA A 176 -7.12 0.96 -12.51
N GLY A 177 -7.65 2.14 -12.84
CA GLY A 177 -8.23 2.42 -14.16
C GLY A 177 -9.60 1.76 -14.41
N HIS A 178 -10.25 1.24 -13.37
CA HIS A 178 -11.56 0.58 -13.50
C HIS A 178 -12.72 1.57 -13.54
N ILE A 179 -12.48 2.83 -13.15
CA ILE A 179 -13.41 3.95 -13.33
C ILE A 179 -12.65 5.18 -13.82
N VAL A 180 -13.36 6.06 -14.51
CA VAL A 180 -12.79 7.26 -15.14
C VAL A 180 -12.38 8.29 -14.09
N TRP A 181 -11.24 8.93 -14.31
CA TRP A 181 -10.73 10.00 -13.47
C TRP A 181 -11.62 11.26 -13.55
N ASN A 182 -11.77 11.98 -12.43
CA ASN A 182 -12.51 13.26 -12.34
C ASN A 182 -13.97 13.23 -12.85
N LYS A 183 -14.63 12.06 -12.85
CA LYS A 183 -16.07 11.94 -13.13
C LYS A 183 -16.81 11.45 -11.90
N ALA A 184 -18.07 11.84 -11.79
CA ALA A 184 -18.97 11.26 -10.81
C ALA A 184 -19.06 9.75 -11.04
N ALA A 185 -18.84 8.97 -9.99
CA ALA A 185 -18.90 7.52 -10.03
C ALA A 185 -19.99 7.03 -9.08
N ILE A 186 -20.84 6.14 -9.57
CA ILE A 186 -21.85 5.47 -8.75
C ILE A 186 -21.21 4.21 -8.19
N ILE A 187 -21.30 4.03 -6.87
CA ILE A 187 -20.84 2.79 -6.22
C ILE A 187 -21.78 1.65 -6.62
N PRO A 188 -21.28 0.60 -7.30
CA PRO A 188 -22.07 -0.57 -7.65
C PRO A 188 -22.67 -1.23 -6.40
N VAL A 189 -23.87 -1.80 -6.52
CA VAL A 189 -24.59 -2.42 -5.40
C VAL A 189 -23.72 -3.45 -4.67
N ALA A 190 -23.01 -4.30 -5.42
CA ALA A 190 -22.11 -5.33 -4.87
C ALA A 190 -20.91 -4.77 -4.07
N LEU A 191 -20.59 -3.49 -4.23
CA LEU A 191 -19.50 -2.80 -3.53
C LEU A 191 -19.99 -1.84 -2.45
N ARG A 192 -21.30 -1.78 -2.17
CA ARG A 192 -21.84 -0.93 -1.10
C ARG A 192 -21.37 -1.42 0.26
N HIS A 193 -21.27 -0.48 1.20
CA HIS A 193 -20.96 -0.81 2.58
C HIS A 193 -22.15 -1.52 3.24
N TRP A 194 -21.85 -2.44 4.15
CA TRP A 194 -22.80 -3.07 5.05
C TRP A 194 -22.18 -3.11 6.45
N PRO A 195 -22.82 -2.53 7.48
CA PRO A 195 -22.24 -2.49 8.82
C PRO A 195 -22.13 -3.89 9.42
N GLU A 196 -21.11 -4.10 10.25
CA GLU A 196 -20.88 -5.38 10.94
C GLU A 196 -21.84 -5.55 12.12
N GLU A 197 -22.18 -4.47 12.81
CA GLU A 197 -23.19 -4.45 13.86
C GLU A 197 -24.58 -4.22 13.27
N ASP A 198 -25.61 -4.72 13.97
CA ASP A 198 -27.00 -4.46 13.59
C ASP A 198 -27.29 -2.96 13.74
N PRO A 199 -27.84 -2.26 12.73
CA PRO A 199 -28.23 -0.86 12.86
C PRO A 199 -29.24 -0.59 13.99
N ASN A 200 -29.89 -1.62 14.54
CA ASN A 200 -30.73 -1.52 15.74
C ASN A 200 -29.94 -1.51 17.05
N PHE A 201 -28.62 -1.68 17.02
CA PHE A 201 -27.76 -1.47 18.17
C PHE A 201 -27.64 0.04 18.39
N VAL A 202 -28.47 0.56 19.31
CA VAL A 202 -28.52 1.98 19.66
C VAL A 202 -27.23 2.36 20.38
N ALA A 203 -26.18 2.69 19.63
CA ALA A 203 -25.10 3.51 20.15
C ALA A 203 -25.72 4.89 20.45
N SER A 204 -25.75 5.25 21.73
CA SER A 204 -26.26 6.52 22.28
C SER A 204 -25.95 7.71 21.36
N GLY A 205 -26.92 8.07 20.52
CA GLY A 205 -26.81 9.18 19.60
C GLY A 205 -27.05 10.50 20.34
N VAL A 206 -26.13 11.45 20.22
CA VAL A 206 -26.34 12.80 20.73
C VAL A 206 -27.37 13.49 19.86
N LEU A 207 -28.53 13.78 20.43
CA LEU A 207 -29.60 14.52 19.79
C LEU A 207 -29.16 15.98 19.60
N PHE A 208 -28.74 16.36 18.41
CA PHE A 208 -28.44 17.75 18.09
C PHE A 208 -29.75 18.54 18.10
N THR A 209 -30.01 19.27 19.18
CA THR A 209 -31.12 20.22 19.27
C THR A 209 -30.62 21.58 18.77
N PRO A 210 -31.09 22.09 17.61
CA PRO A 210 -30.74 23.44 17.19
C PRO A 210 -31.31 24.42 18.22
N ARG A 211 -30.46 25.23 18.85
CA ARG A 211 -30.91 26.36 19.67
C ARG A 211 -31.71 27.30 18.76
N ARG A 212 -33.04 27.27 18.85
CA ARG A 212 -33.88 28.34 18.29
C ARG A 212 -33.49 29.64 18.99
N ARG A 213 -32.84 30.56 18.26
CA ARG A 213 -32.74 31.96 18.71
C ARG A 213 -34.17 32.48 18.85
N GLY A 214 -34.54 32.87 20.07
CA GLY A 214 -35.82 33.51 20.33
C GLY A 214 -35.97 34.74 19.44
N ARG A 215 -37.07 34.81 18.68
CA ARG A 215 -37.54 36.09 18.16
C ARG A 215 -37.99 36.90 19.39
N MET A 216 -37.26 37.95 19.73
CA MET A 216 -37.87 39.09 20.40
C MET A 216 -38.84 39.68 19.38
N PHE A 217 -40.13 39.64 19.69
CA PHE A 217 -41.11 40.49 19.04
C PHE A 217 -41.03 41.85 19.73
N GLU A 218 -40.86 42.90 18.93
CA GLU A 218 -41.11 44.30 19.29
C GLU A 218 -42.59 44.53 19.59
#